data_AF-A0A182NN35-F1
#
_entry.id   AF-A0A182NN35-F1
#
_cell.length_a   1.000
_cell.length_b   1.000
_cell.length_c   1.000
_cell.angle_alpha   90.00
_cell.angle_beta   90.00
_cell.angle_gamma   90.00
#
_symmetry.space_group_name_H-M   'P 1'
#
loop_
_entity.id
_entity.type
_entity.pdbx_description
1 polymer ?
#
loop_
_entity_poly.entity_id
_entity_poly.type
_entity_poly.pdbx_seq_one_letter_code
_entity_poly.pdbx_strand_id
1 'polypeptide(L)'
;MAESVGKLEEEALKRKNRLRELRGKRTQDEQSTAAASEDSARVPKPIFRNYKPEDEQPTVVDALGADVEKEVSTQLEMMKTPIVIEEIDIANLAPRKPDWDLKRDVSKKLEKLERRTQKAIAELIRERLKAGQEQDLMQAVNIATSTTAATRDGNNLPDD
;
A
#
# COMPACT_ATOMS: atom_id res chain seq x y z
N MET A 1 44.78 -60.08 -11.52
CA MET A 1 43.72 -59.11 -11.13
C MET A 1 43.19 -59.30 -9.71
N ALA A 2 43.59 -60.33 -8.94
CA ALA A 2 43.08 -60.57 -7.57
C ALA A 2 43.78 -59.77 -6.45
N GLU A 3 44.97 -59.20 -6.70
CA GLU A 3 45.76 -58.50 -5.67
C GLU A 3 45.33 -57.03 -5.45
N SER A 4 44.60 -56.42 -6.40
CA SER A 4 44.14 -55.02 -6.27
C SER A 4 42.98 -54.88 -5.29
N VAL A 5 42.18 -55.93 -5.13
CA VAL A 5 40.99 -55.95 -4.26
C VAL A 5 41.41 -55.92 -2.78
N GLY A 6 42.48 -56.66 -2.42
CA GLY A 6 43.04 -56.64 -1.06
C GLY A 6 43.67 -55.30 -0.67
N LYS A 7 44.38 -54.63 -1.60
CA LYS A 7 44.94 -53.29 -1.35
C LYS A 7 43.85 -52.25 -1.09
N LEU A 8 42.73 -52.33 -1.80
CA LEU A 8 41.57 -51.44 -1.61
C LEU A 8 40.87 -51.69 -0.27
N GLU A 9 40.75 -52.96 0.14
CA GLU A 9 40.17 -53.36 1.42
C GLU A 9 41.03 -52.88 2.60
N GLU A 10 42.35 -53.03 2.52
CA GLU A 10 43.30 -52.51 3.51
C GLU A 10 43.21 -50.98 3.67
N GLU A 11 43.07 -50.25 2.56
CA GLU A 11 42.94 -48.79 2.59
C GLU A 11 41.59 -48.34 3.17
N ALA A 12 40.51 -49.06 2.85
CA ALA A 12 39.19 -48.82 3.43
C ALA A 12 39.18 -49.02 4.96
N LEU A 13 39.86 -50.07 5.45
CA LEU A 13 40.02 -50.33 6.89
C LEU A 13 40.83 -49.23 7.59
N LYS A 14 41.93 -48.78 6.98
CA LYS A 14 42.73 -47.64 7.50
C LYS A 14 41.88 -46.37 7.60
N ARG A 15 41.07 -46.06 6.58
CA ARG A 15 40.16 -44.90 6.59
C ARG A 15 39.08 -45.04 7.67
N LYS A 16 38.49 -46.23 7.82
CA LYS A 16 37.47 -46.52 8.84
C LYS A 16 38.03 -46.32 10.25
N ASN A 17 39.24 -46.80 10.53
CA ASN A 17 39.90 -46.63 11.83
C ASN A 17 40.19 -45.14 12.11
N ARG A 18 40.74 -44.41 11.13
CA ARG A 18 40.98 -42.96 11.24
C ARG A 18 39.70 -42.18 11.52
N LEU A 19 38.60 -42.50 10.83
CA LEU A 19 37.30 -41.87 11.06
C LEU A 19 36.74 -42.19 12.46
N ARG A 20 36.97 -43.40 12.97
CA ARG A 20 36.56 -43.79 14.33
C ARG A 20 37.32 -42.98 15.39
N GLU A 21 38.63 -42.79 15.21
CA GLU A 21 39.44 -41.95 16.10
C GLU A 21 39.00 -40.48 16.08
N LEU A 22 38.70 -39.93 14.90
CA LEU A 22 38.18 -38.56 14.78
C LEU A 22 36.80 -38.40 15.44
N ARG A 23 35.92 -39.41 15.32
CA ARG A 23 34.62 -39.41 16.00
C ARG A 23 34.77 -39.50 17.51
N GLY A 24 35.65 -40.37 18.00
CA GLY A 24 35.91 -40.53 19.44
C GLY A 24 36.47 -39.26 20.10
N LYS A 25 37.37 -38.54 19.41
CA LYS A 25 37.87 -37.24 19.90
C LYS A 25 36.76 -36.19 20.01
N ARG A 26 35.90 -36.08 19.00
CA ARG A 26 34.77 -35.12 19.03
C ARG A 26 33.79 -35.39 20.17
N THR A 27 33.48 -36.66 20.45
CA THR A 27 32.60 -37.00 21.58
C THR A 27 33.26 -36.71 22.93
N GLN A 28 34.58 -36.85 23.04
CA GLN A 28 35.31 -36.51 24.27
C GLN A 28 35.40 -34.99 24.50
N ASP A 29 35.53 -34.19 23.43
CA ASP A 29 35.43 -32.73 23.50
C ASP A 29 34.02 -32.27 23.89
N GLU A 30 32.97 -32.90 23.34
CA GLU A 30 31.57 -32.59 23.73
C GLU A 30 31.25 -33.03 25.17
N GLN A 31 31.82 -34.13 25.65
CA GLN A 31 31.60 -34.59 27.03
C GLN A 31 32.43 -33.82 28.07
N SER A 32 33.61 -33.32 27.70
CA SER A 32 34.42 -32.43 28.56
C SER A 32 33.83 -31.03 28.67
N THR A 33 33.18 -30.52 27.61
CA THR A 33 32.43 -29.26 27.65
C THR A 33 31.13 -29.39 28.47
N ALA A 34 30.47 -30.55 28.44
CA ALA A 34 29.30 -30.82 29.29
C ALA A 34 29.66 -30.97 30.78
N ALA A 35 30.75 -31.65 31.13
CA ALA A 35 31.15 -31.83 32.53
C ALA A 35 31.64 -30.52 33.22
N ALA A 36 32.14 -29.55 32.45
CA ALA A 36 32.49 -28.21 32.96
C ALA A 36 31.27 -27.33 33.27
N SER A 37 30.07 -27.72 32.81
CA SER A 37 28.85 -26.92 32.97
C SER A 37 28.10 -27.17 34.30
N GLU A 38 28.36 -28.28 34.99
CA GLU A 38 27.67 -28.63 36.25
C GLU A 38 28.18 -27.81 37.46
N ASP A 39 29.45 -27.36 37.47
CA ASP A 39 29.97 -26.42 38.47
C ASP A 39 29.67 -24.94 38.13
N SER A 40 29.07 -24.67 36.97
CA SER A 40 28.76 -23.31 36.49
C SER A 40 27.37 -22.81 36.95
N ALA A 41 26.61 -23.60 37.72
CA ALA A 41 25.25 -23.28 38.15
C ALA A 41 25.12 -22.14 39.18
N ARG A 42 26.23 -21.50 39.57
CA ARG A 42 26.22 -20.38 40.52
C ARG A 42 26.90 -19.13 39.95
N VAL A 43 26.37 -18.64 38.83
CA VAL A 43 26.75 -17.33 38.29
C VAL A 43 26.40 -16.23 39.32
N PRO A 44 27.35 -15.38 39.73
CA PRO A 44 27.08 -14.33 40.73
C PRO A 44 26.09 -13.31 40.18
N LYS A 45 25.11 -12.92 41.00
CA LYS A 45 24.06 -11.96 40.63
C LYS A 45 24.68 -10.60 40.27
N PRO A 46 24.27 -9.97 39.15
CA PRO A 46 24.81 -8.67 38.74
C PRO A 46 24.39 -7.56 39.71
N ILE A 47 25.36 -6.76 40.14
CA ILE A 47 25.14 -5.59 41.01
C ILE A 47 25.09 -4.34 40.12
N PHE A 48 23.92 -3.71 40.03
CA PHE A 48 23.75 -2.46 39.27
C PHE A 48 24.04 -1.25 40.17
N ARG A 49 25.00 -0.41 39.78
CA ARG A 49 25.45 0.74 40.60
C ARG A 49 24.48 1.92 40.56
N ASN A 50 23.74 2.10 39.45
CA ASN A 50 22.87 3.25 39.20
C ASN A 50 21.38 2.89 39.00
N TYR A 51 21.00 1.62 39.09
CA TYR A 51 19.61 1.18 38.89
C TYR A 51 19.24 0.19 39.99
N LYS A 52 18.12 0.45 40.68
CA LYS A 52 17.50 -0.51 41.60
C LYS A 52 16.30 -1.11 40.85
N PRO A 53 16.33 -2.41 40.51
CA PRO A 53 15.13 -3.05 39.95
C PRO A 53 14.00 -2.98 40.97
N GLU A 54 12.81 -2.55 40.54
CA GLU A 54 11.63 -2.42 41.43
C GLU A 54 11.10 -3.78 41.88
N ASP A 55 11.30 -4.84 41.09
CA ASP A 55 10.82 -6.19 41.38
C ASP A 55 11.98 -7.18 41.62
N GLU A 56 11.92 -7.92 42.74
CA GLU A 56 12.95 -8.90 43.14
C GLU A 56 12.92 -10.20 42.33
N GLN A 57 11.86 -10.46 41.57
CA GLN A 57 11.71 -11.66 40.75
C GLN A 57 11.39 -11.27 39.30
N PRO A 58 12.07 -11.85 38.30
CA PRO A 58 11.62 -11.70 36.93
C PRO A 58 10.21 -12.28 36.84
N THR A 59 9.23 -11.45 36.47
CA THR A 59 7.87 -11.91 36.20
C THR A 59 7.95 -12.96 35.11
N VAL A 60 7.78 -14.22 35.49
CA VAL A 60 7.48 -15.28 34.53
C VAL A 60 6.11 -14.92 33.99
N VAL A 61 6.07 -14.42 32.77
CA VAL A 61 4.80 -14.25 32.07
C VAL A 61 4.24 -15.66 31.89
N ASP A 62 3.30 -16.03 32.75
CA ASP A 62 2.46 -17.20 32.51
C ASP A 62 1.79 -16.93 31.17
N ALA A 63 2.27 -17.62 30.14
CA ALA A 63 1.64 -17.65 28.84
C ALA A 63 0.32 -18.41 29.01
N LEU A 64 -0.69 -17.73 29.58
CA LEU A 64 -2.08 -17.99 29.30
C LEU A 64 -2.18 -17.90 27.79
N GLY A 65 -2.10 -19.06 27.12
CA GLY A 65 -2.18 -19.16 25.67
C GLY A 65 -3.39 -18.35 25.24
N ALA A 66 -3.13 -17.27 24.49
CA ALA A 66 -4.19 -16.49 23.89
C ALA A 66 -5.14 -17.47 23.20
N ASP A 67 -6.44 -17.27 23.37
CA ASP A 67 -7.48 -18.16 22.87
C ASP A 67 -7.48 -18.11 21.33
N VAL A 68 -6.59 -18.92 20.74
CA VAL A 68 -6.29 -18.95 19.30
C VAL A 68 -7.55 -19.24 18.50
N GLU A 69 -8.49 -19.98 19.09
CA GLU A 69 -9.78 -20.30 18.48
C GLU A 69 -10.61 -19.04 18.21
N LYS A 70 -10.64 -18.09 19.15
CA LYS A 70 -11.32 -16.81 18.96
C LYS A 70 -10.66 -15.99 17.86
N GLU A 71 -9.35 -15.86 17.88
CA GLU A 71 -8.63 -15.07 16.87
C GLU A 71 -8.80 -15.65 15.47
N VAL A 72 -8.67 -16.97 15.32
CA VAL A 72 -8.94 -17.67 14.06
C VAL A 72 -10.39 -17.47 13.61
N SER A 73 -11.37 -17.58 14.52
CA SER A 73 -12.78 -17.35 14.16
C SER A 73 -13.03 -15.93 13.64
N THR A 74 -12.43 -14.92 14.27
CA THR A 74 -12.57 -13.52 13.83
C THR A 74 -11.92 -13.29 12.46
N GLN A 75 -10.78 -13.91 12.17
CA GLN A 75 -10.14 -13.81 10.86
C GLN A 75 -10.95 -14.50 9.76
N LEU A 76 -11.57 -15.66 10.05
CA LEU A 76 -12.48 -16.34 9.11
C LEU A 76 -13.73 -15.52 8.81
N GLU A 77 -14.27 -14.79 9.80
CA GLU A 77 -15.41 -13.90 9.60
C GLU A 77 -15.02 -12.68 8.74
N MET A 78 -13.84 -12.09 8.97
CA MET A 78 -13.32 -11.00 8.13
C MET A 78 -13.10 -11.47 6.68
N MET A 79 -12.60 -12.70 6.46
CA MET A 79 -12.42 -13.27 5.12
C MET A 79 -13.74 -13.59 4.40
N LYS A 80 -14.84 -13.80 5.13
CA LYS A 80 -16.17 -14.01 4.55
C LYS A 80 -16.82 -12.73 4.05
N THR A 81 -16.42 -11.57 4.59
CA THR A 81 -16.89 -10.31 4.01
C THR A 81 -16.31 -10.19 2.61
N PRO A 82 -17.15 -10.16 1.56
CA PRO A 82 -16.64 -9.97 0.22
C PRO A 82 -15.94 -8.62 0.22
N ILE A 83 -14.66 -8.61 -0.13
CA ILE A 83 -13.95 -7.38 -0.42
C ILE A 83 -14.72 -6.77 -1.59
N VAL A 84 -15.57 -5.79 -1.30
CA VAL A 84 -16.25 -4.99 -2.32
C VAL A 84 -15.14 -4.15 -2.92
N ILE A 85 -14.45 -4.72 -3.90
CA ILE A 85 -13.58 -3.96 -4.78
C ILE A 85 -14.57 -3.06 -5.53
N GLU A 86 -14.68 -1.81 -5.10
CA GLU A 86 -15.24 -0.77 -5.96
C GLU A 86 -14.45 -0.86 -7.24
N GLU A 87 -15.09 -1.35 -8.30
CA GLU A 87 -14.49 -1.51 -9.61
C GLU A 87 -13.93 -0.16 -10.01
N ILE A 88 -12.60 -0.04 -9.94
CA ILE A 88 -11.90 1.17 -10.32
C ILE A 88 -12.17 1.35 -11.81
N ASP A 89 -12.99 2.33 -12.15
CA ASP A 89 -13.40 2.60 -13.52
C ASP A 89 -12.19 2.90 -14.41
N ILE A 90 -11.78 1.88 -15.18
CA ILE A 90 -10.57 1.85 -16.01
C ILE A 90 -10.62 2.94 -17.10
N ALA A 91 -11.82 3.41 -17.46
CA ALA A 91 -12.01 4.49 -18.42
C ALA A 91 -11.51 5.85 -17.89
N ASN A 92 -11.45 6.05 -16.57
CA ASN A 92 -10.91 7.26 -15.96
C ASN A 92 -9.39 7.25 -15.81
N LEU A 93 -8.75 6.08 -15.99
CA LEU A 93 -7.30 5.90 -15.88
C LEU A 93 -6.57 6.08 -17.23
N ALA A 94 -7.31 6.13 -18.34
CA ALA A 94 -6.75 6.34 -19.66
C ALA A 94 -6.19 7.77 -19.82
N PRO A 95 -5.15 7.97 -20.66
CA PRO A 95 -4.62 9.31 -20.95
C PRO A 95 -5.70 10.20 -21.57
N ARG A 96 -6.12 11.24 -20.85
CA ARG A 96 -7.08 12.23 -21.34
C ARG A 96 -6.38 13.36 -22.10
N LYS A 97 -7.13 14.12 -22.91
CA LYS A 97 -6.63 15.33 -23.60
C LYS A 97 -5.96 16.27 -22.58
N PRO A 98 -4.84 16.93 -22.89
CA PRO A 98 -4.11 17.77 -21.93
C PRO A 98 -4.98 18.87 -21.29
N ASP A 99 -5.98 19.37 -22.02
CA ASP A 99 -6.90 20.41 -21.54
C ASP A 99 -8.06 19.89 -20.67
N TRP A 100 -8.17 18.58 -20.45
CA TRP A 100 -9.34 17.99 -19.78
C TRP A 100 -9.51 18.48 -18.35
N ASP A 101 -8.40 18.63 -17.64
CA ASP A 101 -8.34 19.08 -16.26
C ASP A 101 -8.70 20.57 -16.18
N LEU A 102 -8.15 21.36 -17.10
CA LEU A 102 -8.47 22.78 -17.24
C LEU A 102 -9.96 22.99 -17.52
N LYS A 103 -10.54 22.22 -18.45
CA LYS A 103 -11.98 22.28 -18.75
C LYS A 103 -12.81 21.93 -17.53
N ARG A 104 -12.48 20.86 -16.79
CA ARG A 104 -13.23 20.45 -15.59
C ARG A 104 -13.22 21.54 -14.52
N ASP A 105 -12.04 22.08 -14.23
CA ASP A 105 -11.85 23.04 -13.13
C ASP A 105 -12.41 24.42 -13.47
N VAL A 106 -12.39 24.82 -14.74
CA VAL A 106 -12.94 26.09 -15.22
C VAL A 106 -14.46 26.00 -15.42
N SER A 107 -15.02 24.85 -15.81
CA SER A 107 -16.46 24.68 -16.08
C SER A 107 -17.33 25.14 -14.90
N LYS A 108 -16.98 24.73 -13.67
CA LYS A 108 -17.74 25.11 -12.47
C LYS A 108 -17.70 26.62 -12.18
N LYS A 109 -16.61 27.30 -12.57
CA LYS A 109 -16.47 28.76 -12.43
C LYS A 109 -17.26 29.48 -13.52
N LEU A 110 -17.19 29.00 -14.75
CA LEU A 110 -17.97 29.52 -15.88
C LEU A 110 -19.47 29.37 -15.64
N GLU A 111 -19.96 28.25 -15.13
CA GLU A 111 -21.38 28.07 -14.83
C GLU A 111 -21.89 29.10 -13.81
N LYS A 112 -21.12 29.34 -12.73
CA LYS A 112 -21.46 30.38 -11.73
C LYS A 112 -21.45 31.78 -12.34
N LEU A 113 -20.48 32.07 -13.20
CA LEU A 113 -20.38 33.35 -13.87
C LEU A 113 -21.54 33.53 -14.85
N GLU A 114 -21.84 32.54 -15.68
CA GLU A 114 -22.92 32.53 -16.65
C GLU A 114 -24.27 32.80 -15.99
N ARG A 115 -24.57 32.15 -14.84
CA ARG A 115 -25.80 32.43 -14.08
C ARG A 115 -25.90 33.90 -13.63
N ARG A 116 -24.78 34.49 -13.20
CA ARG A 116 -24.73 35.92 -12.80
C ARG A 116 -24.86 36.83 -14.01
N THR A 117 -24.21 36.50 -15.12
CA THR A 117 -24.27 37.24 -16.37
C THR A 117 -25.68 37.22 -16.95
N GLN A 118 -26.35 36.07 -16.97
CA GLN A 118 -27.76 35.95 -17.39
C GLN A 118 -28.68 36.79 -16.50
N LYS A 119 -28.46 36.79 -15.18
CA LYS A 119 -29.22 37.65 -14.26
C LYS A 119 -29.01 39.14 -14.54
N ALA A 120 -27.76 39.57 -14.72
CA ALA A 120 -27.43 40.95 -15.06
C ALA A 120 -28.01 41.36 -16.42
N ILE A 121 -27.95 40.48 -17.42
CA ILE A 121 -28.57 40.69 -18.74
C ILE A 121 -30.09 40.85 -18.59
N ALA A 122 -30.75 39.99 -17.80
CA ALA A 122 -32.19 40.08 -17.57
C ALA A 122 -32.59 41.40 -16.87
N GLU A 123 -31.81 41.84 -15.88
CA GLU A 123 -32.02 43.13 -15.20
C GLU A 123 -31.85 44.29 -16.19
N LEU A 124 -30.80 44.27 -17.01
CA LEU A 124 -30.51 45.31 -18.00
C LEU A 124 -31.59 45.39 -19.10
N ILE A 125 -32.09 44.25 -19.56
CA ILE A 125 -33.23 44.19 -20.49
C ILE A 125 -34.48 44.80 -19.84
N ARG A 126 -34.76 44.47 -18.57
CA ARG A 126 -35.92 45.01 -17.85
C ARG A 126 -35.87 46.53 -17.71
N GLU A 127 -34.70 47.09 -17.43
CA GLU A 127 -34.50 48.55 -17.37
C GLU A 127 -34.70 49.21 -18.74
N ARG A 128 -34.12 48.63 -19.80
CA ARG A 128 -34.26 49.16 -21.16
C ARG A 128 -35.69 49.09 -21.70
N LEU A 129 -36.44 48.03 -21.40
CA LEU A 129 -37.86 47.94 -21.71
C LEU A 129 -38.67 49.00 -20.96
N LYS A 130 -38.37 49.23 -19.68
CA LYS A 130 -39.00 50.31 -18.90
C LYS A 130 -38.67 51.71 -19.44
N ALA A 131 -37.50 51.88 -20.05
CA ALA A 131 -37.06 53.10 -20.72
C ALA A 131 -37.62 53.27 -22.15
N GLY A 132 -38.41 52.31 -22.66
CA GLY A 132 -39.04 52.38 -23.98
C GLY A 132 -38.13 52.08 -25.18
N GLN A 133 -36.95 51.47 -24.95
CA GLN A 133 -35.95 51.18 -25.99
C GLN A 133 -36.13 49.80 -26.66
N GLU A 134 -37.37 49.39 -26.90
CA GLU A 134 -37.69 48.01 -27.31
C GLU A 134 -37.22 47.66 -28.73
N GLN A 135 -37.29 48.61 -29.67
CA GLN A 135 -36.88 48.40 -31.07
C GLN A 135 -35.35 48.19 -31.20
N ASP A 136 -34.56 48.98 -30.48
CA ASP A 136 -33.09 48.88 -30.47
C ASP A 136 -32.60 47.57 -29.82
N LEU A 137 -33.30 47.13 -28.77
CA LEU A 137 -33.07 45.84 -28.13
C LEU A 137 -33.29 44.66 -29.09
N MET A 138 -34.42 44.62 -29.80
CA MET A 138 -34.72 43.50 -30.71
C MET A 138 -33.72 43.40 -31.86
N GLN A 139 -33.26 44.55 -32.40
CA GLN A 139 -32.23 44.57 -33.43
C GLN A 139 -30.89 44.03 -32.91
N ALA A 140 -30.48 44.42 -31.70
CA ALA A 140 -29.24 43.95 -31.08
C ALA A 140 -29.26 42.43 -30.80
N VAL A 141 -30.40 41.90 -30.33
CA VAL A 141 -30.54 40.45 -30.06
C VAL A 141 -30.43 39.65 -31.36
N ASN A 142 -31.07 40.09 -32.44
CA ASN A 142 -30.99 39.40 -33.74
C ASN A 142 -29.55 39.31 -34.27
N ILE A 143 -28.75 40.37 -34.12
CA ILE A 143 -27.33 40.38 -34.50
C ILE A 143 -26.49 39.43 -33.62
N ALA A 144 -26.75 39.39 -32.32
CA ALA A 144 -26.06 38.48 -31.40
C ALA A 144 -26.38 37.00 -31.71
N THR A 145 -27.62 36.69 -32.10
CA THR A 145 -28.02 35.31 -32.42
C THR A 145 -27.41 34.81 -33.75
N SER A 146 -27.25 35.68 -34.76
CA SER A 146 -26.65 35.27 -36.03
C SER A 146 -25.14 35.04 -35.94
N THR A 147 -24.44 35.84 -35.13
CA THR A 147 -22.99 35.72 -34.90
C THR A 147 -22.60 34.47 -34.09
N THR A 148 -23.41 34.10 -33.10
CA THR A 148 -23.21 32.88 -32.31
C THR A 148 -23.52 31.60 -33.10
N ALA A 149 -24.48 31.63 -34.02
CA ALA A 149 -24.74 30.51 -34.93
C ALA A 149 -23.55 30.26 -35.88
N ALA A 150 -23.00 31.30 -36.50
CA ALA A 150 -21.87 31.17 -37.44
C ALA A 150 -20.57 30.66 -36.79
N THR A 151 -20.35 30.93 -35.51
CA THR A 151 -19.14 30.49 -34.78
C THR A 151 -19.26 29.07 -34.24
N ARG A 152 -20.48 28.56 -34.04
CA ARG A 152 -20.72 27.21 -33.52
C ARG A 152 -20.43 26.11 -34.55
N ASP A 153 -20.64 26.38 -35.83
CA ASP A 153 -20.43 25.41 -36.91
C ASP A 153 -18.94 25.18 -37.26
N GLY A 154 -18.05 26.12 -36.94
CA GLY A 154 -16.61 26.00 -37.22
C GLY A 154 -15.82 25.11 -36.25
N ASN A 155 -16.42 24.69 -35.13
CA ASN A 155 -15.70 24.05 -34.02
C ASN A 155 -16.10 22.57 -33.81
N ASN A 156 -16.82 21.98 -34.77
CA ASN A 156 -17.35 20.61 -34.68
C ASN A 156 -16.92 19.78 -35.90
N LEU A 157 -15.61 19.75 -36.18
CA LEU A 157 -15.03 18.70 -37.01
C LEU A 157 -14.86 17.44 -36.14
N PRO A 158 -15.31 16.25 -36.60
CA PRO A 158 -14.99 15.00 -35.93
C PRO A 158 -13.50 14.70 -36.17
N ASP A 159 -12.68 14.75 -35.11
CA ASP A 159 -11.32 14.24 -35.13
C ASP A 159 -11.37 12.71 -35.08
N ASP A 160 -10.95 12.05 -36.17
CA ASP A 160 -10.63 10.60 -36.23
C ASP A 160 -9.48 10.22 -35.27
#